data_AF-A0A954D2J1-F1
#
_entry.id   AF-A0A954D2J1-F1
#
_cell.length_a   1.000
_cell.length_b   1.000
_cell.length_c   1.000
_cell.angle_alpha   90.00
_cell.angle_beta   90.00
_cell.angle_gamma   90.00
#
_symmetry.space_group_name_H-M   'P 1'
#
loop_
_entity.id
_entity.type
_entity.pdbx_description
1 polymer ?
#
loop_
_entity_poly.entity_id
_entity_poly.type
_entity_poly.pdbx_seq_one_letter_code
_entity_poly.pdbx_strand_id
1 'polypeptide(L)'
;MEFVEGVGRRTTFEDSDIVGWVKVGNNSLNGNENNVLLRSLGRSPMPAFVDAGYVSGADRIEDSRGVAAIDIEGDGDLDLIVQGVERPTVLLVNQGCPGTHWLQVRLRGTRSNRDAIGARIEVRIGERMLVREVTSTAGFISGRSLMSHFGLGGATKVDSLTVHWPRGGSKTLTDVAVDQRLTIVE
;
A
#
# COMPACT_ATOMS: atom_id res chain seq x y z
N MET A 1 2.65 0.89 -6.93
CA MET A 1 1.22 0.68 -6.66
C MET A 1 0.61 2.06 -6.68
N GLU A 2 0.13 2.47 -7.84
CA GLU A 2 -0.72 3.66 -7.98
C GLU A 2 -2.14 3.13 -7.97
N PHE A 3 -2.93 3.56 -7.00
CA PHE A 3 -4.36 3.27 -6.94
C PHE A 3 -5.06 4.37 -7.74
N VAL A 4 -5.79 3.98 -8.77
CA VAL A 4 -6.68 4.88 -9.52
C VAL A 4 -8.02 4.90 -8.78
N GLU A 5 -8.44 6.07 -8.28
CA GLU A 5 -9.75 6.27 -7.65
C GLU A 5 -10.85 6.54 -8.68
N GLY A 6 -12.01 5.92 -8.47
CA GLY A 6 -13.25 6.24 -9.14
C GLY A 6 -14.47 5.80 -8.34
N VAL A 7 -15.43 6.72 -8.21
CA VAL A 7 -16.88 6.58 -7.94
C VAL A 7 -17.39 6.73 -6.48
N GLY A 8 -17.75 7.99 -6.15
CA GLY A 8 -19.14 8.40 -5.88
C GLY A 8 -19.74 8.16 -4.49
N ARG A 9 -20.05 9.25 -3.77
CA ARG A 9 -21.03 9.27 -2.66
C ARG A 9 -22.32 9.96 -3.12
N ARG A 10 -23.48 9.39 -2.78
CA ARG A 10 -24.74 10.14 -2.64
C ARG A 10 -25.07 10.14 -1.15
N THR A 11 -24.89 11.28 -0.50
CA THR A 11 -25.34 11.52 0.88
C THR A 11 -26.86 11.45 0.94
N THR A 12 -27.36 10.85 2.03
CA THR A 12 -28.75 10.68 2.42
C THR A 12 -29.65 11.87 2.05
N PHE A 13 -30.63 11.63 1.18
CA PHE A 13 -31.87 12.38 1.14
C PHE A 13 -32.98 11.39 1.53
N GLU A 14 -33.63 11.64 2.66
CA GLU A 14 -34.99 11.15 2.87
C GLU A 14 -35.85 11.88 1.83
N ASP A 15 -36.21 11.17 0.76
CA ASP A 15 -37.22 11.60 -0.20
C ASP A 15 -38.34 10.58 -0.11
N SER A 16 -39.39 10.94 0.64
CA SER A 16 -40.55 10.10 0.93
C SER A 16 -41.52 9.94 -0.24
N ASP A 17 -41.15 10.42 -1.44
CA ASP A 17 -42.15 10.75 -2.45
C ASP A 17 -41.90 10.06 -3.80
N ILE A 18 -40.76 9.38 -4.01
CA ILE A 18 -40.46 8.78 -5.31
C ILE A 18 -41.00 7.34 -5.43
N VAL A 19 -42.24 7.24 -5.91
CA VAL A 19 -42.90 5.99 -6.30
C VAL A 19 -42.32 5.51 -7.63
N GLY A 20 -41.33 4.61 -7.61
CA GLY A 20 -40.86 3.98 -8.86
C GLY A 20 -39.46 3.37 -8.88
N TRP A 21 -38.63 3.55 -7.86
CA TRP A 21 -37.29 2.94 -7.81
C TRP A 21 -37.25 1.66 -6.96
N VAL A 22 -36.36 0.74 -7.33
CA VAL A 22 -36.02 -0.44 -6.53
C VAL A 22 -35.50 0.03 -5.17
N LYS A 23 -36.14 -0.43 -4.08
CA LYS A 23 -35.64 -0.20 -2.72
C LYS A 23 -34.34 -0.97 -2.52
N VAL A 24 -33.20 -0.27 -2.50
CA VAL A 24 -31.87 -0.85 -2.27
C VAL A 24 -31.51 -0.99 -0.77
N GLY A 25 -32.35 -0.49 0.14
CA GLY A 25 -32.08 -0.50 1.58
C GLY A 25 -30.89 0.38 1.96
N ASN A 26 -30.17 0.03 3.04
CA ASN A 26 -28.91 0.69 3.42
C ASN A 26 -27.72 0.30 2.51
N ASN A 27 -27.94 -0.48 1.45
CA ASN A 27 -26.85 -0.95 0.60
C ASN A 27 -26.47 0.12 -0.43
N SER A 28 -25.17 0.20 -0.72
CA SER A 28 -24.69 0.94 -1.89
C SER A 28 -25.11 0.22 -3.18
N LEU A 29 -25.41 0.96 -4.24
CA LEU A 29 -25.68 0.40 -5.59
C LEU A 29 -24.47 -0.37 -6.16
N ASN A 30 -23.27 -0.15 -5.60
CA ASN A 30 -22.04 -0.89 -5.88
C ASN A 30 -21.49 -1.57 -4.59
N GLY A 31 -22.38 -1.92 -3.66
CA GLY A 31 -22.02 -2.63 -2.43
C GLY A 31 -22.09 -4.14 -2.63
N ASN A 32 -21.17 -4.90 -2.00
CA ASN A 32 -20.99 -6.35 -2.16
C ASN A 32 -20.51 -6.77 -3.56
N GLU A 33 -19.41 -6.18 -4.01
CA GLU A 33 -18.65 -6.66 -5.17
C GLU A 33 -17.43 -7.46 -4.71
N ASN A 34 -16.84 -8.23 -5.62
CA ASN A 34 -15.54 -8.84 -5.35
C ASN A 34 -14.50 -7.73 -5.21
N ASN A 35 -13.77 -7.74 -4.10
CA ASN A 35 -12.50 -7.02 -4.03
C ASN A 35 -11.57 -7.49 -5.15
N VAL A 36 -10.77 -6.58 -5.70
CA VAL A 36 -9.81 -6.90 -6.76
C VAL A 36 -8.39 -6.66 -6.25
N LEU A 37 -7.51 -7.65 -6.39
CA LEU A 37 -6.10 -7.51 -6.06
C LEU A 37 -5.25 -7.58 -7.35
N LEU A 38 -4.85 -6.41 -7.86
CA LEU A 38 -4.07 -6.35 -9.10
C LEU A 38 -2.58 -6.58 -8.84
N ARG A 39 -2.04 -7.67 -9.39
CA ARG A 39 -0.59 -7.94 -9.42
C ARG A 39 0.00 -7.42 -10.73
N SER A 40 1.04 -6.58 -10.62
CA SER A 40 1.81 -6.14 -11.79
C SER A 40 2.66 -7.28 -12.35
N LEU A 41 2.64 -7.45 -13.67
CA LEU A 41 3.45 -8.41 -14.42
C LEU A 41 4.78 -7.82 -14.94
N GLY A 42 5.13 -6.61 -14.49
CA GLY A 42 6.30 -5.88 -14.96
C GLY A 42 5.99 -4.96 -16.13
N ARG A 43 7.04 -4.44 -16.79
CA ARG A 43 6.94 -3.34 -17.79
C ARG A 43 7.13 -3.78 -19.24
N SER A 44 7.40 -5.05 -19.53
CA SER A 44 7.77 -5.50 -20.89
C SER A 44 6.97 -6.73 -21.32
N PRO A 45 6.41 -6.78 -22.55
CA PRO A 45 6.44 -5.75 -23.60
C PRO A 45 5.46 -4.58 -23.37
N MET A 46 4.48 -4.72 -22.46
CA MET A 46 3.61 -3.64 -21.98
C MET A 46 3.35 -3.82 -20.49
N PRO A 47 3.13 -2.74 -19.72
CA PRO A 47 2.64 -2.86 -18.35
C PRO A 47 1.32 -3.63 -18.34
N ALA A 48 1.33 -4.78 -17.68
CA ALA A 48 0.14 -5.61 -17.52
C ALA A 48 -0.12 -5.87 -16.04
N PHE A 49 -1.39 -6.03 -15.73
CA PHE A 49 -1.88 -6.42 -14.42
C PHE A 49 -2.76 -7.65 -14.58
N VAL A 50 -2.69 -8.55 -13.61
CA VAL A 50 -3.60 -9.68 -13.49
C VAL A 50 -4.34 -9.55 -12.17
N ASP A 51 -5.63 -9.87 -12.18
CA ASP A 51 -6.38 -10.04 -10.93
C ASP A 51 -5.91 -11.31 -10.23
N ALA A 52 -5.34 -11.12 -9.04
CA ALA A 52 -4.87 -12.15 -8.13
C ALA A 52 -5.78 -12.29 -6.91
N GLY A 53 -6.96 -11.66 -6.90
CA GLY A 53 -7.90 -11.67 -5.77
C GLY A 53 -8.28 -13.09 -5.36
N TYR A 54 -8.81 -13.88 -6.30
CA TYR A 54 -9.26 -15.25 -6.04
C TYR A 54 -8.15 -16.15 -5.50
N VAL A 55 -6.98 -16.14 -6.14
CA VAL A 55 -5.86 -17.01 -5.75
C VAL A 55 -5.21 -16.59 -4.42
N SER A 56 -5.40 -15.35 -3.98
CA SER A 56 -4.88 -14.85 -2.70
C SER A 56 -5.92 -14.87 -1.57
N GLY A 57 -7.19 -15.20 -1.88
CA GLY A 57 -8.30 -15.07 -0.95
C GLY A 57 -8.68 -13.60 -0.63
N ALA A 58 -8.17 -12.65 -1.42
CA ALA A 58 -8.45 -11.23 -1.24
C ALA A 58 -9.76 -10.78 -1.91
N ASP A 59 -10.37 -11.60 -2.78
CA ASP A 59 -11.58 -11.32 -3.57
C ASP A 59 -12.91 -11.43 -2.80
N ARG A 60 -12.91 -10.97 -1.56
CA ARG A 60 -14.10 -11.01 -0.70
C ARG A 60 -15.27 -10.25 -1.34
N ILE A 61 -16.45 -10.86 -1.33
CA ILE A 61 -17.72 -10.23 -1.73
C ILE A 61 -18.24 -9.39 -0.57
N GLU A 62 -17.85 -8.12 -0.49
CA GLU A 62 -18.19 -7.21 0.61
C GLU A 62 -18.28 -5.76 0.14
N ASP A 63 -18.95 -4.90 0.89
CA ASP A 63 -18.83 -3.44 0.72
C ASP A 63 -17.55 -2.93 1.41
N SER A 64 -16.40 -3.31 0.85
CA SER A 64 -15.07 -2.94 1.35
C SER A 64 -14.78 -1.46 1.07
N ARG A 65 -14.35 -0.73 2.09
CA ARG A 65 -14.09 0.72 2.00
C ARG A 65 -12.66 1.11 2.38
N GLY A 66 -11.98 0.27 3.14
CA GLY A 66 -10.61 0.54 3.56
C GLY A 66 -9.70 -0.66 3.34
N VAL A 67 -8.47 -0.37 2.92
CA VAL A 67 -7.39 -1.34 2.85
C VAL A 67 -6.10 -0.70 3.33
N ALA A 68 -5.39 -1.38 4.21
CA ALA A 68 -4.07 -0.99 4.66
C ALA A 68 -3.10 -2.15 4.49
N ALA A 69 -1.93 -1.89 3.91
CA ALA A 69 -0.84 -2.85 3.84
C ALA A 69 0.12 -2.65 5.02
N ILE A 70 0.43 -3.72 5.74
CA ILE A 70 1.29 -3.71 6.92
C ILE A 70 2.01 -5.05 7.02
N ASP A 71 3.25 -5.05 7.50
CA ASP A 71 3.96 -6.27 7.89
C ASP A 71 3.70 -6.46 9.39
N ILE A 72 2.66 -7.22 9.74
CA ILE A 72 2.11 -7.25 11.10
C ILE A 72 2.95 -8.12 12.04
N GLU A 73 3.48 -9.21 11.50
CA GLU A 73 4.26 -10.22 12.23
C GLU A 73 5.76 -9.96 12.17
N GLY A 74 6.17 -9.08 11.28
CA GLY A 74 7.50 -8.52 11.26
C GLY A 74 8.51 -9.36 10.48
N ASP A 75 8.04 -10.25 9.60
CA ASP A 75 8.85 -11.13 8.76
C ASP A 75 9.19 -10.52 7.39
N GLY A 76 8.58 -9.37 7.07
CA GLY A 76 8.86 -8.57 5.89
C GLY A 76 7.96 -8.82 4.70
N ASP A 77 6.97 -9.70 4.83
CA ASP A 77 5.88 -9.82 3.90
C ASP A 77 4.75 -8.85 4.29
N LEU A 78 4.16 -8.19 3.29
CA LEU A 78 3.06 -7.26 3.56
C LEU A 78 1.73 -8.01 3.58
N ASP A 79 1.05 -7.91 4.72
CA ASP A 79 -0.32 -8.30 4.97
C ASP A 79 -1.30 -7.22 4.55
N LEU A 80 -2.57 -7.59 4.46
CA LEU A 80 -3.66 -6.66 4.19
C LEU A 80 -4.68 -6.66 5.33
N ILE A 81 -4.96 -5.48 5.86
CA ILE A 81 -6.14 -5.25 6.70
C ILE A 81 -7.23 -4.68 5.79
N VAL A 82 -8.37 -5.36 5.73
CA VAL A 82 -9.53 -4.97 4.92
C VAL A 82 -10.69 -4.62 5.85
N GLN A 83 -11.28 -3.45 5.63
CA GLN A 83 -12.45 -2.98 6.37
C GLN A 83 -13.65 -2.82 5.45
N GLY A 84 -14.71 -3.58 5.73
CA GLY A 84 -16.03 -3.43 5.13
C GLY A 84 -17.01 -2.64 6.00
N VAL A 85 -18.03 -2.07 5.38
CA VAL A 85 -19.17 -1.46 6.08
C VAL A 85 -19.97 -2.55 6.80
N GLU A 86 -20.23 -2.37 8.10
CA GLU A 86 -21.01 -3.34 8.91
C GLU A 86 -20.48 -4.79 8.84
N ARG A 87 -19.17 -4.95 8.54
CA ARG A 87 -18.47 -6.23 8.52
C ARG A 87 -17.33 -6.23 9.55
N PRO A 88 -16.98 -7.41 10.11
CA PRO A 88 -15.74 -7.56 10.85
C PRO A 88 -14.54 -7.13 10.01
N THR A 89 -13.56 -6.48 10.65
CA THR A 89 -12.25 -6.25 10.03
C THR A 89 -11.59 -7.59 9.74
N VAL A 90 -11.01 -7.74 8.56
CA VAL A 90 -10.30 -8.95 8.16
C VAL A 90 -8.81 -8.66 8.00
N LEU A 91 -7.98 -9.55 8.53
CA LEU A 91 -6.54 -9.59 8.29
C LEU A 91 -6.25 -10.74 7.32
N LEU A 92 -5.66 -10.42 6.18
CA LEU A 92 -5.13 -11.37 5.21
C LEU A 92 -3.62 -11.44 5.41
N VAL A 93 -3.16 -12.56 5.96
CA VAL A 93 -1.76 -12.77 6.30
C VAL A 93 -1.01 -13.34 5.08
N ASN A 94 0.02 -12.66 4.63
CA ASN A 94 0.82 -13.07 3.49
C ASN A 94 2.00 -13.93 3.95
N GLN A 95 2.01 -15.21 3.57
CA GLN A 95 3.06 -16.16 3.96
C GLN A 95 4.35 -16.05 3.13
N GLY A 96 4.44 -15.02 2.27
CA GLY A 96 5.65 -14.71 1.52
C GLY A 96 6.01 -15.68 0.41
N CYS A 97 7.20 -15.46 -0.13
CA CYS A 97 7.83 -16.33 -1.12
C CYS A 97 9.24 -16.71 -0.64
N PRO A 98 9.61 -18.01 -0.64
CA PRO A 98 10.98 -18.40 -0.32
C PRO A 98 12.01 -17.72 -1.23
N GLY A 99 13.12 -17.28 -0.65
CA GLY A 99 14.23 -16.66 -1.38
C GLY A 99 13.94 -15.22 -1.84
N THR A 100 12.92 -14.56 -1.29
CA THR A 100 12.73 -13.12 -1.47
C THR A 100 13.18 -12.35 -0.24
N HIS A 101 13.78 -11.19 -0.48
CA HIS A 101 14.32 -10.31 0.53
C HIS A 101 13.57 -8.99 0.58
N TRP A 102 13.70 -8.27 1.69
CA TRP A 102 13.00 -7.02 1.91
C TRP A 102 13.88 -5.97 2.59
N LEU A 103 13.42 -4.72 2.57
CA LEU A 103 13.97 -3.64 3.37
C LEU A 103 12.84 -2.72 3.81
N GLN A 104 12.81 -2.38 5.09
CA GLN A 104 11.92 -1.37 5.63
C GLN A 104 12.70 -0.17 6.14
N VAL A 105 12.27 1.02 5.74
CA VAL A 105 12.96 2.28 6.07
C VAL A 105 12.02 3.21 6.82
N ARG A 106 12.38 3.55 8.06
CA ARG A 106 11.77 4.63 8.83
C ARG A 106 12.62 5.87 8.74
N LEU A 107 12.01 7.00 8.41
CA LEU A 107 12.69 8.29 8.46
C LEU A 107 12.30 9.07 9.70
N ARG A 108 13.24 9.89 10.19
CA ARG A 108 13.00 10.87 11.24
C ARG A 108 13.64 12.21 10.86
N GLY A 109 12.81 13.21 10.63
CA GLY A 109 13.27 14.57 10.37
C GLY A 109 13.77 15.25 11.65
N THR A 110 14.84 16.04 11.51
CA THR A 110 15.41 16.90 12.57
C THR A 110 15.25 18.37 12.22
N ARG A 111 15.34 18.70 10.93
CA ARG A 111 15.07 20.02 10.36
C ARG A 111 13.74 20.03 9.61
N SER A 112 13.46 18.97 8.84
CA SER A 112 12.17 18.67 8.22
C SER A 112 11.14 18.27 9.28
N ASN A 113 9.87 18.07 8.88
CA ASN A 113 8.87 17.59 9.83
C ASN A 113 9.30 16.24 10.45
N ARG A 114 8.98 16.00 11.73
CA ARG A 114 9.47 14.84 12.50
C ARG A 114 9.28 13.51 11.79
N ASP A 115 8.13 13.36 11.14
CA ASP A 115 7.71 12.13 10.47
C ASP A 115 8.19 12.05 9.01
N ALA A 116 8.96 13.04 8.56
CA ALA A 116 9.55 13.16 7.23
C ALA A 116 8.52 13.03 6.09
N ILE A 117 7.27 13.45 6.31
CA ILE A 117 6.23 13.48 5.27
C ILE A 117 6.73 14.32 4.08
N GLY A 118 6.61 13.76 2.87
CA GLY A 118 7.13 14.32 1.62
C GLY A 118 8.56 13.94 1.29
N ALA A 119 9.26 13.18 2.14
CA ALA A 119 10.60 12.68 1.82
C ALA A 119 10.51 11.60 0.72
N ARG A 120 11.51 11.57 -0.17
CA ARG A 120 11.64 10.54 -1.21
C ARG A 120 12.81 9.63 -0.89
N ILE A 121 12.58 8.33 -0.94
CA ILE A 121 13.57 7.28 -0.70
C ILE A 121 13.77 6.52 -2.00
N GLU A 122 15.02 6.43 -2.44
CA GLU A 122 15.44 5.69 -3.62
C GLU A 122 16.34 4.53 -3.17
N VAL A 123 15.99 3.31 -3.58
CA VAL A 123 16.72 2.08 -3.29
C VAL A 123 17.19 1.49 -4.62
N ARG A 124 18.50 1.31 -4.77
CA ARG A 124 19.11 0.75 -5.97
C ARG A 124 19.61 -0.67 -5.71
N ILE A 125 19.26 -1.57 -6.63
CA ILE A 125 19.58 -3.00 -6.61
C ILE A 125 19.90 -3.46 -8.03
N GLY A 126 21.18 -3.53 -8.35
CA GLY A 126 21.69 -3.71 -9.71
C GLY A 126 21.19 -2.60 -10.63
N GLU A 127 20.48 -2.98 -11.68
CA GLU A 127 19.88 -2.05 -12.64
C GLU A 127 18.52 -1.51 -12.18
N ARG A 128 17.92 -2.10 -11.14
CA ARG A 128 16.59 -1.72 -10.65
C ARG A 128 16.70 -0.56 -9.67
N MET A 129 15.78 0.40 -9.79
CA MET A 129 15.58 1.46 -8.82
C MET A 129 14.15 1.41 -8.31
N LEU A 130 14.00 1.29 -7.00
CA LEU A 130 12.72 1.33 -6.30
C LEU A 130 12.59 2.68 -5.62
N VAL A 131 11.43 3.33 -5.78
CA VAL A 131 11.17 4.64 -5.20
C VAL A 131 9.95 4.57 -4.30
N ARG A 132 10.03 5.22 -3.14
CA ARG A 132 8.91 5.47 -2.23
C ARG A 132 8.93 6.91 -1.76
N GLU A 133 7.75 7.46 -1.56
CA GLU A 133 7.58 8.74 -0.88
C GLU A 133 6.86 8.49 0.45
N VAL A 134 7.30 9.19 1.49
CA VAL A 134 6.67 9.13 2.80
C VAL A 134 5.40 9.97 2.76
N THR A 135 4.25 9.30 2.83
CA THR A 135 2.93 9.91 2.94
C THR A 135 2.14 9.22 4.06
N SER A 136 1.27 9.96 4.73
CA SER A 136 0.39 9.44 5.77
C SER A 136 -0.93 8.89 5.23
N THR A 137 -1.31 9.26 4.01
CA THR A 137 -2.60 8.92 3.41
C THR A 137 -2.45 7.89 2.28
N ALA A 138 -3.39 6.95 2.20
CA ALA A 138 -3.61 6.12 1.00
C ALA A 138 -5.06 5.69 0.93
N GLY A 139 -5.62 5.73 -0.27
CA GLY A 139 -6.96 5.23 -0.54
C GLY A 139 -8.05 5.93 0.27
N PHE A 140 -9.25 5.38 0.18
CA PHE A 140 -10.42 5.89 0.87
C PHE A 140 -10.41 5.46 2.34
N ILE A 141 -10.56 6.43 3.27
CA ILE A 141 -10.64 6.21 4.73
C ILE A 141 -9.48 5.32 5.25
N SER A 142 -8.33 5.35 4.58
CA SER A 142 -7.18 4.50 4.89
C SER A 142 -5.91 5.33 5.04
N GLY A 143 -4.98 4.79 5.81
CA GLY A 143 -3.67 5.41 6.06
C GLY A 143 -2.55 4.52 5.55
N ARG A 144 -1.38 5.10 5.34
CA ARG A 144 -0.15 4.33 5.09
C ARG A 144 0.71 4.28 6.33
N SER A 145 1.37 3.15 6.52
CA SER A 145 2.51 3.10 7.43
C SER A 145 3.57 4.12 6.97
N LEU A 146 4.11 4.86 7.94
CA LEU A 146 5.26 5.73 7.74
C LEU A 146 6.59 4.94 7.65
N MET A 147 6.52 3.61 7.78
CA MET A 147 7.59 2.69 7.43
C MET A 147 7.50 2.39 5.92
N SER A 148 8.50 2.82 5.15
CA SER A 148 8.54 2.54 3.71
C SER A 148 9.06 1.14 3.47
N HIS A 149 8.23 0.28 2.88
CA HIS A 149 8.60 -1.09 2.51
C HIS A 149 9.07 -1.20 1.05
N PHE A 150 10.14 -1.97 0.88
CA PHE A 150 10.74 -2.35 -0.39
C PHE A 150 10.88 -3.87 -0.46
N GLY A 151 10.12 -4.52 -1.34
CA GLY A 151 10.40 -5.88 -1.76
C GLY A 151 11.58 -5.91 -2.73
N LEU A 152 12.63 -6.66 -2.42
CA LEU A 152 13.89 -6.71 -3.16
C LEU A 152 13.97 -7.91 -4.12
N GLY A 153 13.06 -8.88 -3.96
CA GLY A 153 13.13 -10.17 -4.66
C GLY A 153 14.38 -10.93 -4.22
N GLY A 154 15.04 -11.67 -5.11
CA GLY A 154 16.26 -12.42 -4.78
C GLY A 154 17.54 -11.59 -4.61
N ALA A 155 17.45 -10.27 -4.45
CA ALA A 155 18.64 -9.44 -4.22
C ALA A 155 19.08 -9.58 -2.75
N THR A 156 20.35 -9.93 -2.54
CA THR A 156 20.93 -10.18 -1.20
C THR A 156 21.61 -8.96 -0.58
N LYS A 157 21.67 -7.85 -1.32
CA LYS A 157 22.17 -6.55 -0.84
C LYS A 157 21.49 -5.40 -1.58
N VAL A 158 21.46 -4.22 -0.96
CA VAL A 158 21.09 -2.95 -1.58
C VAL A 158 22.36 -2.16 -1.88
N ASP A 159 22.58 -1.82 -3.14
CA ASP A 159 23.80 -1.12 -3.57
C ASP A 159 23.83 0.30 -3.02
N SER A 160 22.69 1.00 -3.09
CA SER A 160 22.54 2.31 -2.45
C SER A 160 21.10 2.59 -2.01
N LEU A 161 21.00 3.36 -0.93
CA LEU A 161 19.77 3.93 -0.40
C LEU A 161 19.98 5.45 -0.27
N THR A 162 19.27 6.22 -1.07
CA THR A 162 19.31 7.69 -1.02
C THR A 162 17.99 8.23 -0.48
N VAL A 163 18.07 9.06 0.55
CA VAL A 163 16.94 9.82 1.09
C VAL A 163 17.07 11.27 0.64
N HIS A 164 16.02 11.81 0.01
CA HIS A 164 15.85 13.23 -0.28
C HIS A 164 14.85 13.82 0.71
N TRP A 165 15.29 14.82 1.48
CA TRP A 165 14.50 15.38 2.57
C TRP A 165 13.59 16.52 2.09
N PRO A 166 12.41 16.73 2.70
CA PRO A 166 11.45 17.76 2.29
C PRO A 166 12.00 19.19 2.31
N ARG A 167 12.88 19.51 3.27
CA ARG A 167 13.53 20.82 3.37
C ARG A 167 14.86 20.92 2.60
N GLY A 168 15.14 19.95 1.74
CA GLY A 168 16.35 19.88 0.95
C GLY A 168 17.49 19.13 1.64
N GLY A 169 18.52 18.82 0.85
CA GLY A 169 19.59 17.91 1.26
C GLY A 169 19.25 16.46 0.96
N SER A 170 20.30 15.64 0.88
CA SER A 170 20.17 14.20 0.69
C SER A 170 21.16 13.46 1.58
N LYS A 171 20.81 12.21 1.90
CA LYS A 171 21.67 11.28 2.62
C LYS A 171 21.71 9.96 1.87
N THR A 172 22.91 9.50 1.54
CA THR A 172 23.10 8.24 0.83
C THR A 172 23.86 7.26 1.72
N LEU A 173 23.34 6.04 1.78
CA LEU A 173 24.01 4.87 2.36
C LEU A 173 24.32 3.89 1.22
N THR A 174 25.43 3.18 1.33
CA THR A 174 25.86 2.15 0.37
C THR A 174 25.99 0.80 1.04
N ASP A 175 25.90 -0.28 0.26
CA ASP A 175 26.02 -1.67 0.73
C ASP A 175 25.13 -1.97 1.95
N VAL A 176 23.87 -1.56 1.86
CA VAL A 176 22.87 -1.76 2.92
C VAL A 176 22.42 -3.23 2.91
N ALA A 177 22.49 -3.89 4.06
CA ALA A 177 22.04 -5.27 4.22
C ALA A 177 20.53 -5.40 3.95
N VAL A 178 20.10 -6.58 3.54
CA VAL A 178 18.68 -6.90 3.36
C VAL A 178 18.06 -7.46 4.64
N ASP A 179 16.75 -7.68 4.61
CA ASP A 179 15.95 -8.31 5.67
C ASP A 179 16.03 -7.58 7.01
N GLN A 180 15.96 -6.24 6.93
CA GLN A 180 16.09 -5.38 8.10
C GLN A 180 15.15 -4.17 8.09
N ARG A 181 14.90 -3.67 9.30
CA ARG A 181 14.30 -2.36 9.56
C ARG A 181 15.41 -1.36 9.86
N LEU A 182 15.52 -0.36 9.00
CA LEU A 182 16.50 0.70 9.13
C LEU A 182 15.82 2.02 9.48
N THR A 183 16.29 2.67 10.55
CA THR A 183 15.89 4.05 10.86
C THR A 183 16.97 5.02 10.42
N ILE A 184 16.60 6.00 9.60
CA ILE A 184 17.49 7.06 9.12
C ILE A 184 17.03 8.39 9.68
N VAL A 185 17.95 9.07 10.35
CA VAL A 185 17.77 10.43 10.85
C VAL A 185 18.40 11.41 9.86
N GLU A 186 17.68 12.51 9.60
CA GLU A 186 18.13 13.67 8.81
C GLU A 186 19.40 14.29 9.38
#